data_AF-A0A7C1KYV4-F1
#
_entry.id   AF-A0A7C1KYV4-F1
#
_cell.length_a   1.000
_cell.length_b   1.000
_cell.length_c   1.000
_cell.angle_alpha   90.00
_cell.angle_beta   90.00
_cell.angle_gamma   90.00
#
_symmetry.space_group_name_H-M   'P 1'
#
loop_
_entity.id
_entity.type
_entity.pdbx_description
1 polymer ?
#
loop_
_entity_poly.entity_id
_entity_poly.type
_entity_poly.pdbx_seq_one_letter_code
_entity_poly.pdbx_strand_id
1 'polypeptide(L)' 'ARKRSTFSLDLNITFRTIAPRFGGSGGGHPTAAGARIPQKHFDEFLEALQKEVEAIPY' A
#
# COMPACT_ATOMS: atom_id res chain seq x y z
N ALA A 1 21.58 15.24 3.05
CA ALA A 1 21.11 14.27 4.06
C ALA A 1 19.69 13.83 3.69
N ARG A 2 19.49 12.55 3.29
CA ARG A 2 18.15 12.02 2.99
C ARG A 2 17.44 11.79 4.33
N LYS A 3 16.43 12.61 4.61
CA LYS A 3 15.74 12.70 5.91
C LYS A 3 15.00 11.38 6.20
N ARG A 4 15.08 10.94 7.46
CA ARG A 4 14.48 9.71 8.02
C ARG A 4 13.07 9.46 7.49
N SER A 5 12.83 8.29 6.91
CA SER A 5 11.47 7.79 6.72
C SER A 5 10.90 7.35 8.08
N THR A 6 10.08 8.19 8.70
CA THR A 6 9.19 7.78 9.79
C THR A 6 8.06 6.94 9.18
N PHE A 7 8.39 5.74 8.71
CA PHE A 7 7.39 4.82 8.14
C PHE A 7 6.62 4.18 9.31
N SER A 8 5.42 4.68 9.61
CA SER A 8 4.47 4.04 10.54
C SER A 8 3.61 2.97 9.85
N LEU A 9 3.66 2.89 8.52
CA LEU A 9 2.85 1.99 7.71
C LEU A 9 3.68 0.76 7.29
N ASP A 10 3.26 -0.43 7.72
CA ASP A 10 3.85 -1.68 7.24
C ASP A 10 3.30 -2.01 5.85
N LEU A 11 4.10 -1.76 4.81
CA LEU A 11 3.69 -1.97 3.43
C LEU A 11 3.35 -3.43 3.10
N ASN A 12 3.94 -4.41 3.78
CA ASN A 12 3.58 -5.81 3.58
C ASN A 12 2.16 -6.09 4.09
N ILE A 13 1.82 -5.59 5.28
CA ILE A 13 0.47 -5.74 5.85
C ILE A 13 -0.56 -4.96 5.03
N THR A 14 -0.25 -3.71 4.67
CA THR A 14 -1.14 -2.86 3.87
C THR A 14 -1.48 -3.54 2.54
N PHE A 15 -0.48 -4.02 1.79
CA PHE A 15 -0.71 -4.60 0.46
C PHE A 15 -1.43 -5.96 0.53
N ARG A 16 -1.16 -6.77 1.56
CA ARG A 16 -1.91 -8.01 1.83
C ARG A 16 -3.38 -7.74 2.18
N THR A 17 -3.67 -6.57 2.75
CA THR A 17 -5.03 -6.17 3.14
C THR A 17 -5.81 -5.56 1.98
N ILE A 18 -5.22 -4.65 1.22
CA ILE A 18 -5.95 -3.89 0.19
C ILE A 18 -6.02 -4.62 -1.15
N ALA A 19 -4.95 -5.30 -1.59
CA ALA A 19 -4.90 -5.91 -2.92
C ALA A 19 -6.01 -6.96 -3.18
N PRO A 20 -6.37 -7.83 -2.21
CA PRO A 20 -7.45 -8.80 -2.40
C PRO A 20 -8.83 -8.15 -2.60
N ARG A 21 -9.05 -6.94 -2.08
CA ARG A 21 -10.32 -6.20 -2.26
C ARG A 21 -10.60 -5.87 -3.73
N PHE A 22 -9.55 -5.84 -4.55
CA PHE A 22 -9.59 -5.53 -5.98
C PHE A 22 -9.34 -6.75 -6.88
N GLY A 23 -9.44 -7.97 -6.34
CA GLY A 23 -9.20 -9.21 -7.09
C GLY A 23 -7.71 -9.46 -7.40
N GLY A 24 -6.81 -8.84 -6.63
CA GLY A 24 -5.38 -8.97 -6.78
C GLY A 24 -4.69 -9.65 -5.59
N SER A 25 -3.37 -9.57 -5.58
CA SER A 25 -2.52 -10.03 -4.47
C SER A 25 -1.33 -9.08 -4.30
N GLY A 26 -0.77 -9.03 -3.10
CA GLY A 26 0.38 -8.17 -2.82
C GLY A 26 1.09 -8.54 -1.52
N GLY A 27 2.22 -7.88 -1.28
CA GLY A 27 3.05 -8.07 -0.09
C GLY A 27 4.52 -7.76 -0.37
N GLY A 28 5.38 -8.04 0.62
CA GLY A 28 6.82 -7.81 0.51
C GLY A 28 7.46 -7.61 1.88
N HIS A 29 8.21 -6.53 2.01
CA HIS A 29 8.84 -6.05 3.23
C HIS A 29 8.05 -4.87 3.84
N PRO A 30 8.10 -4.62 5.16
CA PRO A 30 7.42 -3.48 5.78
C PRO A 30 7.74 -2.12 5.14
N THR A 31 8.91 -1.98 4.51
CA THR A 31 9.39 -0.75 3.85
C THR A 31 9.40 -0.82 2.32
N ALA A 32 9.03 -1.95 1.72
CA ALA A 32 8.97 -2.12 0.27
C ALA A 32 8.04 -3.29 -0.11
N ALA A 33 6.97 -3.01 -0.84
CA ALA A 33 6.01 -4.03 -1.27
C ALA A 33 5.61 -3.85 -2.74
N GLY A 34 5.02 -4.90 -3.31
CA GLY A 34 4.42 -4.88 -4.64
C GLY A 34 3.05 -5.56 -4.64
N ALA A 35 2.20 -5.19 -5.59
CA ALA A 35 0.90 -5.80 -5.82
C ALA A 35 0.66 -6.09 -7.30
N ARG A 36 -0.12 -7.13 -7.57
CA ARG A 36 -0.71 -7.43 -8.88
C ARG A 36 -2.21 -7.20 -8.78
N ILE A 37 -2.72 -6.28 -9.58
CA ILE A 37 -4.13 -5.87 -9.60
C ILE A 37 -4.63 -5.95 -11.05
N PRO A 38 -5.86 -6.41 -11.32
CA PRO A 38 -6.49 -6.26 -12.62
C PRO A 38 -6.47 -4.78 -13.07
N GLN A 39 -6.06 -4.51 -14.31
CA GLN A 39 -5.86 -3.13 -14.79
C GLN A 39 -7.09 -2.22 -14.58
N LYS A 40 -8.30 -2.79 -14.71
CA LYS A 40 -9.56 -2.07 -14.50
C LYS A 40 -9.77 -1.51 -13.08
N HIS A 41 -9.02 -2.01 -12.09
CA HIS A 41 -9.11 -1.58 -10.69
C HIS A 41 -7.84 -0.84 -10.23
N PHE A 42 -6.95 -0.46 -11.16
CA PHE A 42 -5.68 0.18 -10.81
C PHE A 42 -5.88 1.51 -10.08
N ASP A 43 -6.76 2.38 -10.59
CA ASP A 43 -7.01 3.69 -9.99
C ASP A 43 -7.70 3.56 -8.62
N GLU A 44 -8.69 2.68 -8.50
CA GLU A 44 -9.37 2.39 -7.22
C GLU A 44 -8.40 1.84 -6.16
N PHE A 45 -7.42 1.04 -6.58
CA PHE A 45 -6.37 0.54 -5.70
C PHE A 45 -5.45 1.67 -5.21
N LEU A 46 -5.08 2.62 -6.08
CA LEU A 46 -4.27 3.77 -5.69
C LEU A 46 -5.01 4.69 -4.71
N GLU A 47 -6.30 4.92 -4.92
CA GLU A 47 -7.14 5.68 -3.98
C GLU A 47 -7.22 5.01 -2.60
N ALA A 48 -7.36 3.68 -2.56
CA ALA A 48 -7.34 2.93 -1.31
C ALA A 48 -5.99 3.04 -0.61
N LEU A 49 -4.89 2.92 -1.35
CA LEU A 49 -3.54 3.08 -0.80
C LEU A 49 -3.31 4.51 -0.27
N GLN A 50 -3.81 5.53 -0.98
CA GLN A 50 -3.72 6.91 -0.53
C GLN A 50 -4.40 7.12 0.83
N LYS A 51 -5.60 6.55 1.03
CA LYS A 51 -6.31 6.63 2.33
C LYS A 51 -5.50 6.01 3.48
N GLU A 52 -4.81 4.91 3.23
CA GLU A 52 -3.93 4.26 4.24
C GLU A 52 -2.75 5.17 4.60
N VAL A 53 -2.21 5.92 3.64
CA VAL A 53 -1.12 6.89 3.86
C VAL A 53 -1.63 8.13 4.59
N GLU A 54 -2.80 8.66 4.23
CA GLU A 54 -3.42 9.83 4.87
C GLU A 54 -3.82 9.58 6.33
N ALA A 55 -4.07 8.32 6.71
CA ALA A 55 -4.37 7.94 8.08
C ALA A 55 -3.15 7.98 9.04
N ILE A 56 -1.93 8.21 8.51
CA ILE A 56 -0.71 8.31 9.31
C ILE A 56 -0.68 9.67 10.04
N PRO A 57 -0.66 9.71 11.39
CA PRO A 57 -0.52 10.95 12.14
C PRO A 57 0.88 11.57 11.93
N TYR A 58 0.93 12.91 11.82
CA TYR A 58 2.16 13.71 11.69
C TYR A 58 2.94 13.83 13.00
#